data_AF-Q22868-F1
#
_entry.id   AF-Q22868-F1
#
_cell.length_a   1.000
_cell.length_b   1.000
_cell.length_c   1.000
_cell.angle_alpha   90.00
_cell.angle_beta   90.00
_cell.angle_gamma   90.00
#
_symmetry.space_group_name_H-M   'P 1'
#
loop_
_entity.id
_entity.type
_entity.pdbx_description
1 polymer ?
#
loop_
_entity_poly.entity_id
_entity_poly.type
_entity_poly.pdbx_seq_one_letter_code
_entity_poly.pdbx_strand_id
1 'polypeptide(L)'
;LQVSLGRMIIDIIKFFFIYTLVLFAFGCGLNQLLWYYAELEKNKCYHLHPDVADFDDQEKACTIWRRFSNLFETSQSLFWASFGLVDLVSFDLAGIKSFTRFWALLMFGSYSVINIIVLLNMLIAMMSNSYQIISERADVEWKFARSQL
;
A
#
# COMPACT_ATOMS: atom_id res chain seq x y z
N LEU A 1 -5.15 25.48 18.17
CA LEU A 1 -5.80 24.31 17.53
C LEU A 1 -5.53 24.22 16.02
N GLN A 2 -5.78 25.26 15.23
CA GLN A 2 -5.48 25.22 13.78
C GLN A 2 -3.97 25.31 13.48
N VAL A 3 -3.23 26.18 14.19
CA VAL A 3 -1.76 26.35 14.06
C VAL A 3 -0.98 25.12 14.55
N SER A 4 -1.53 24.41 15.54
CA SER A 4 -1.00 23.15 16.06
C SER A 4 -1.15 21.99 15.07
N LEU A 5 -2.30 21.90 14.38
CA LEU A 5 -2.55 20.90 13.35
C LEU A 5 -1.60 21.05 12.15
N GLY A 6 -1.30 22.28 11.75
CA GLY A 6 -0.40 22.56 10.62
C GLY A 6 1.03 22.01 10.81
N ARG A 7 1.59 22.08 12.02
CA ARG A 7 2.94 21.56 12.32
C ARG A 7 2.97 20.03 12.28
N MET A 8 1.93 19.38 12.80
CA MET A 8 1.79 17.92 12.77
C MET A 8 1.65 17.38 11.34
N ILE A 9 0.92 18.09 10.46
CA ILE A 9 0.75 17.71 9.04
C ILE A 9 2.10 17.61 8.31
N ILE A 10 3.06 18.50 8.61
CA ILE A 10 4.38 18.47 7.97
C ILE A 10 5.13 17.17 8.31
N ASP A 11 5.03 16.70 9.55
CA ASP A 11 5.65 15.45 9.97
C ASP A 11 4.98 14.24 9.30
N ILE A 12 3.65 14.26 9.15
CA ILE A 12 2.89 13.24 8.40
C ILE A 12 3.33 13.19 6.94
N ILE A 13 3.49 14.34 6.28
CA ILE A 13 3.91 14.40 4.87
C ILE A 13 5.30 13.78 4.67
N LYS A 14 6.25 14.06 5.58
CA LYS A 14 7.59 13.45 5.54
C LYS A 14 7.51 11.93 5.67
N PHE A 15 6.66 11.44 6.56
CA PHE A 15 6.43 10.01 6.70
C PHE A 15 5.78 9.40 5.45
N PHE A 16 4.80 10.09 4.87
CA PHE A 16 4.12 9.63 3.65
C PHE A 16 5.09 9.48 2.47
N PHE A 17 6.12 10.34 2.40
CA PHE A 17 7.19 10.22 1.40
C PHE A 17 8.02 8.92 1.57
N ILE A 18 8.35 8.54 2.80
CA ILE A 18 9.04 7.27 3.08
C ILE A 18 8.13 6.09 2.74
N TYR A 19 6.85 6.18 3.11
CA TYR A 19 5.85 5.16 2.79
C TYR A 19 5.71 4.94 1.27
N THR A 20 5.59 6.00 0.48
CA THR A 20 5.47 5.88 -0.99
C THR A 20 6.73 5.32 -1.63
N LEU A 21 7.92 5.64 -1.11
CA LEU A 21 9.17 5.02 -1.56
C LEU A 21 9.19 3.50 -1.32
N VAL A 22 8.79 3.06 -0.12
CA VAL A 22 8.69 1.63 0.20
C VAL A 22 7.65 0.96 -0.70
N LEU A 23 6.47 1.55 -0.83
CA LEU A 23 5.39 1.03 -1.67
C LEU A 23 5.84 0.88 -3.13
N PHE A 24 6.55 1.85 -3.67
CA PHE A 24 7.07 1.79 -5.05
C PHE A 24 8.16 0.73 -5.20
N ALA A 25 9.09 0.61 -4.24
CA ALA A 25 10.15 -0.39 -4.28
C ALA A 25 9.59 -1.83 -4.31
N PHE A 26 8.65 -2.13 -3.41
CA PHE A 26 7.97 -3.43 -3.39
C PHE A 26 7.04 -3.62 -4.60
N GLY A 27 6.38 -2.55 -5.06
CA GLY A 27 5.57 -2.55 -6.28
C GLY A 27 6.39 -2.93 -7.52
N CYS A 28 7.56 -2.34 -7.71
CA CYS A 28 8.49 -2.71 -8.78
C CYS A 28 8.94 -4.16 -8.68
N GLY A 29 9.32 -4.61 -7.48
CA GLY A 29 9.77 -5.98 -7.25
C GLY A 29 8.70 -7.03 -7.57
N LEU A 30 7.47 -6.82 -7.10
CA LEU A 30 6.34 -7.72 -7.36
C LEU A 30 5.87 -7.66 -8.81
N ASN A 31 5.79 -6.47 -9.41
CA ASN A 31 5.44 -6.31 -10.82
C ASN A 31 6.46 -7.03 -11.71
N GLN A 32 7.76 -6.89 -11.44
CA GLN A 32 8.80 -7.58 -12.21
C GLN A 32 8.71 -9.11 -12.09
N LEU A 33 8.31 -9.62 -10.94
CA LEU A 33 8.19 -11.06 -10.69
C LEU A 33 6.92 -11.66 -11.30
N LEU A 34 5.81 -10.93 -11.26
CA LEU A 34 4.46 -11.44 -11.56
C LEU A 34 3.90 -10.98 -12.92
N TRP A 35 4.45 -9.93 -13.54
CA TRP A 35 3.99 -9.38 -14.83
C TRP A 35 3.74 -10.47 -15.88
N TYR A 36 4.69 -11.40 -16.03
CA TYR A 36 4.60 -12.45 -17.04
C TYR A 36 3.43 -13.40 -16.80
N TYR A 37 3.21 -13.77 -15.53
CA TYR A 37 2.10 -14.64 -15.14
C TYR A 37 0.76 -13.91 -15.22
N ALA A 38 0.75 -12.61 -14.95
CA ALA A 38 -0.44 -11.76 -15.09
C ALA A 38 -0.88 -11.67 -16.57
N GLU A 39 0.05 -11.54 -17.51
CA GLU A 39 -0.27 -11.57 -18.94
C GLU A 39 -0.80 -12.95 -19.38
N LEU A 40 -0.29 -14.02 -18.77
CA LEU A 40 -0.80 -15.37 -19.03
C LEU A 40 -2.25 -15.54 -18.53
N GLU A 41 -2.57 -15.00 -17.36
CA GLU A 41 -3.92 -14.97 -16.80
C GLU A 41 -4.88 -14.11 -17.63
N LYS A 42 -4.40 -12.96 -18.14
CA LYS A 42 -5.16 -12.13 -19.06
C LYS A 42 -5.52 -12.91 -20.33
N ASN A 43 -4.57 -13.64 -20.92
CA ASN A 43 -4.85 -14.47 -22.09
C ASN A 43 -5.85 -15.60 -21.80
N LYS A 44 -5.89 -16.12 -20.57
CA LYS A 44 -6.91 -17.09 -20.15
C LYS A 44 -8.29 -16.45 -20.02
N CYS A 45 -8.38 -15.25 -19.45
CA CYS A 45 -9.62 -14.49 -19.34
C CYS A 45 -10.24 -14.17 -20.71
N TYR A 46 -9.40 -13.93 -21.74
CA TYR A 46 -9.85 -13.60 -23.10
C TYR A 46 -9.71 -14.77 -24.09
N HIS A 47 -9.74 -16.03 -23.63
CA HIS A 47 -9.47 -17.19 -24.50
C HIS A 47 -10.52 -17.41 -25.59
N LEU A 48 -11.76 -16.95 -25.36
CA LEU A 48 -12.91 -17.26 -26.21
C LEU A 48 -13.07 -16.19 -27.29
N HIS A 49 -12.91 -14.92 -26.91
CA HIS A 49 -12.94 -13.77 -27.79
C HIS A 49 -12.06 -12.64 -27.22
N PRO A 50 -11.34 -11.88 -28.05
CA PRO A 50 -10.47 -10.79 -27.58
C PRO A 50 -11.21 -9.65 -26.89
N ASP A 51 -12.51 -9.46 -27.16
CA ASP A 51 -13.32 -8.37 -26.62
C ASP A 51 -14.30 -8.80 -25.52
N VAL A 52 -14.44 -10.10 -25.24
CA VAL A 52 -15.36 -10.64 -24.24
C VAL A 52 -14.55 -11.38 -23.19
N ALA A 53 -14.53 -10.83 -21.98
CA ALA A 53 -13.95 -11.48 -20.82
C ALA A 53 -14.84 -12.64 -20.38
N ASP A 54 -14.26 -13.83 -20.24
CA ASP A 54 -14.93 -15.04 -19.78
C ASP A 54 -15.08 -15.03 -18.25
N PHE A 55 -16.06 -14.28 -17.77
CA PHE A 55 -16.40 -14.22 -16.35
C PHE A 55 -17.18 -15.46 -15.87
N ASP A 56 -17.79 -16.22 -16.79
CA ASP A 56 -18.64 -17.36 -16.44
C ASP A 56 -17.80 -18.58 -16.03
N ASP A 57 -16.68 -18.85 -16.72
CA ASP A 57 -15.78 -19.97 -16.41
C ASP A 57 -14.46 -19.53 -15.73
N GLN A 58 -14.00 -18.29 -15.92
CA GLN A 58 -12.67 -17.82 -15.50
C GLN A 58 -12.67 -16.48 -14.71
N GLU A 59 -13.67 -16.27 -13.84
CA GLU A 59 -13.81 -15.05 -12.99
C GLU A 59 -12.51 -14.67 -12.24
N LYS A 60 -11.82 -15.65 -11.65
CA LYS A 60 -10.58 -15.42 -10.89
C LYS A 60 -9.45 -14.89 -11.76
N ALA A 61 -9.27 -15.46 -12.95
CA ALA A 61 -8.28 -15.00 -13.90
C ALA A 61 -8.54 -13.55 -14.28
N CYS A 62 -9.80 -13.24 -14.65
CA CYS A 62 -10.26 -11.92 -15.08
C CYS A 62 -10.14 -10.82 -14.01
N THR A 63 -10.19 -11.17 -12.73
CA THR A 63 -10.06 -10.22 -11.62
C THR A 63 -8.62 -10.05 -11.13
N ILE A 64 -7.80 -11.10 -11.19
CA ILE A 64 -6.43 -11.11 -10.66
C ILE A 64 -5.43 -10.48 -11.62
N TRP A 65 -5.55 -10.73 -12.94
CA TRP A 65 -4.54 -10.30 -13.91
C TRP A 65 -4.26 -8.79 -13.85
N ARG A 66 -5.30 -7.97 -13.61
CA ARG A 66 -5.17 -6.51 -13.60
C ARG A 66 -4.27 -6.02 -12.46
N ARG A 67 -4.26 -6.72 -11.32
CA ARG A 67 -3.52 -6.34 -10.10
C ARG A 67 -2.01 -6.30 -10.31
N PHE A 68 -1.48 -7.15 -11.18
CA PHE A 68 -0.04 -7.25 -11.46
C PHE A 68 0.32 -6.92 -12.91
N SER A 69 -0.64 -6.38 -13.68
CA SER A 69 -0.44 -6.05 -15.09
C SER A 69 0.43 -4.82 -15.27
N ASN A 70 0.35 -3.84 -14.37
CA ASN A 70 1.15 -2.63 -14.46
C ASN A 70 1.71 -2.28 -13.10
N LEU A 71 2.81 -1.52 -13.10
CA LEU A 71 3.40 -1.00 -11.86
C LEU A 71 2.39 -0.18 -11.05
N PHE A 72 1.59 0.64 -11.73
CA PHE A 72 0.56 1.46 -11.09
C PHE A 72 -0.51 0.60 -10.41
N GLU A 73 -1.07 -0.39 -11.12
CA GLU A 73 -2.08 -1.31 -10.56
C GLU A 73 -1.50 -2.15 -9.41
N THR A 74 -0.23 -2.57 -9.53
CA THR A 74 0.49 -3.29 -8.46
C THR A 74 0.63 -2.40 -7.23
N SER A 75 1.01 -1.14 -7.43
CA SER A 75 1.15 -0.16 -6.35
C SER A 75 -0.20 0.13 -5.66
N GLN A 76 -1.29 0.22 -6.43
CA GLN A 76 -2.65 0.39 -5.91
C GLN A 76 -3.10 -0.86 -5.14
N SER A 77 -2.80 -2.04 -5.65
CA SER A 77 -3.10 -3.31 -4.98
C SER A 77 -2.37 -3.41 -3.64
N LEU A 78 -1.09 -3.03 -3.59
CA LEU A 78 -0.32 -2.97 -2.34
C LEU A 78 -0.88 -1.94 -1.36
N PHE A 79 -1.31 -0.77 -1.84
CA PHE A 79 -1.99 0.22 -1.00
C PHE A 79 -3.22 -0.40 -0.33
N TRP A 80 -4.11 -1.05 -1.10
CA TRP A 80 -5.29 -1.73 -0.55
C TRP A 80 -4.96 -2.92 0.34
N ALA A 81 -3.83 -3.59 0.11
CA ALA A 81 -3.33 -4.65 0.99
C ALA A 81 -3.02 -4.14 2.41
N SER A 82 -2.65 -2.85 2.56
CA SER A 82 -2.46 -2.22 3.87
C SER A 82 -3.72 -2.28 4.75
N PHE A 83 -4.90 -2.30 4.14
CA PHE A 83 -6.20 -2.38 4.82
C PHE A 83 -6.74 -3.81 4.92
N GLY A 84 -5.99 -4.81 4.45
CA GLY A 84 -6.43 -6.21 4.44
C GLY A 84 -7.43 -6.56 3.33
N LEU A 85 -7.53 -5.74 2.27
CA LEU A 85 -8.44 -5.98 1.14
C LEU A 85 -7.83 -6.86 0.03
N VAL A 86 -6.61 -7.38 0.23
CA VAL A 86 -5.91 -8.24 -0.73
C VAL A 86 -5.62 -9.59 -0.08
N ASP A 87 -6.27 -10.64 -0.60
CA ASP A 87 -6.10 -12.01 -0.13
C ASP A 87 -4.89 -12.72 -0.73
N LEU A 88 -4.39 -13.72 -0.02
CA LEU A 88 -3.29 -14.59 -0.47
C LEU A 88 -3.64 -15.40 -1.73
N VAL A 89 -4.93 -15.63 -1.99
CA VAL A 89 -5.42 -16.32 -3.19
C VAL A 89 -5.07 -15.55 -4.47
N SER A 90 -4.84 -14.24 -4.37
CA SER A 90 -4.43 -13.39 -5.49
C SER A 90 -3.06 -13.78 -6.08
N PHE A 91 -2.26 -14.56 -5.35
CA PHE A 91 -0.93 -15.03 -5.79
C PHE A 91 -0.97 -16.41 -6.46
N ASP A 92 -2.14 -17.03 -6.57
CA ASP A 92 -2.33 -18.30 -7.26
C ASP A 92 -2.60 -18.07 -8.75
N LEU A 93 -1.51 -17.76 -9.47
CA LEU A 93 -1.54 -17.54 -10.91
C LEU A 93 -1.25 -18.83 -11.71
N ALA A 94 -1.80 -18.88 -12.91
CA ALA A 94 -1.64 -19.90 -13.91
C ALA A 94 -0.17 -20.13 -14.25
N GLY A 95 0.29 -21.37 -14.07
CA GLY A 95 1.65 -21.76 -14.44
C GLY A 95 2.72 -21.29 -13.44
N ILE A 96 2.34 -20.69 -12.30
CA ILE A 96 3.30 -20.33 -11.26
C ILE A 96 3.93 -21.57 -10.64
N LYS A 97 5.27 -21.63 -10.65
CA LYS A 97 6.00 -22.69 -9.95
C LYS A 97 6.07 -22.37 -8.46
N SER A 98 6.17 -23.42 -7.63
CA SER A 98 6.28 -23.30 -6.17
C SER A 98 7.38 -22.32 -5.73
N PHE A 99 8.53 -22.30 -6.42
CA PHE A 99 9.62 -21.38 -6.14
C PHE A 99 9.23 -19.91 -6.31
N THR A 100 8.65 -19.53 -7.45
CA THR A 100 8.23 -18.14 -7.71
C THR A 100 7.11 -17.72 -6.77
N ARG A 101 6.15 -18.62 -6.50
CA ARG A 101 5.06 -18.38 -5.54
C ARG A 101 5.60 -18.09 -4.14
N PHE A 102 6.58 -18.86 -3.68
CA PHE A 102 7.22 -18.63 -2.38
C PHE A 102 7.85 -17.24 -2.29
N TRP A 103 8.62 -16.82 -3.29
CA TRP A 103 9.22 -15.48 -3.29
C TRP A 103 8.19 -14.36 -3.39
N ALA A 104 7.12 -14.53 -4.17
CA ALA A 104 6.03 -13.56 -4.25
C ALA A 104 5.35 -13.38 -2.88
N LEU A 105 5.01 -14.49 -2.21
CA LEU A 105 4.42 -14.47 -0.87
C LEU A 105 5.38 -13.91 0.18
N LEU A 106 6.68 -14.20 0.08
CA LEU A 106 7.69 -13.65 0.98
C LEU A 106 7.85 -12.13 0.82
N MET A 107 7.86 -11.63 -0.43
CA MET A 107 7.91 -10.19 -0.72
C MET A 107 6.64 -9.48 -0.24
N PHE A 108 5.47 -10.08 -0.45
CA PHE A 108 4.19 -9.53 0.03
C PHE A 108 4.08 -9.57 1.57
N GLY A 109 4.51 -10.66 2.20
CA GLY A 109 4.51 -10.79 3.66
C GLY A 109 5.49 -9.82 4.32
N SER A 110 6.71 -9.68 3.79
CA SER A 110 7.67 -8.69 4.29
C SER A 110 7.19 -7.25 4.09
N TYR A 111 6.57 -6.92 2.95
CA TYR A 111 5.89 -5.64 2.75
C TYR A 111 4.83 -5.38 3.83
N SER A 112 3.98 -6.37 4.11
CA SER A 112 2.89 -6.24 5.09
C SER A 112 3.42 -6.02 6.50
N VAL A 113 4.49 -6.73 6.89
CA VAL A 113 5.18 -6.53 8.19
C VAL A 113 5.77 -5.12 8.28
N ILE A 114 6.53 -4.69 7.26
CA ILE A 114 7.15 -3.35 7.27
C ILE A 114 6.07 -2.27 7.31
N ASN A 115 5.02 -2.39 6.51
CA ASN A 115 3.98 -1.39 6.40
C ASN A 115 3.08 -1.31 7.64
N ILE A 116 2.50 -2.44 8.05
CA ILE A 116 1.49 -2.48 9.12
C ILE A 116 2.14 -2.48 10.50
N ILE A 117 3.26 -3.18 10.69
CA ILE A 117 3.86 -3.32 12.02
C ILE A 117 4.90 -2.24 12.28
N VAL A 118 5.77 -1.93 11.31
CA VAL A 118 6.86 -0.98 11.55
C VAL A 118 6.42 0.46 11.27
N LEU A 119 6.00 0.73 10.03
CA LEU A 119 5.69 2.08 9.56
C LEU A 119 4.48 2.66 10.31
N LEU A 120 3.38 1.93 10.42
CA LEU A 120 2.19 2.41 11.13
C LEU A 120 2.50 2.73 12.60
N ASN A 121 3.21 1.86 13.31
CA ASN A 121 3.57 2.11 14.71
C ASN A 121 4.54 3.30 14.86
N MET A 122 5.47 3.47 13.91
CA MET A 122 6.36 4.64 13.89
C MET A 122 5.57 5.94 13.62
N LEU A 123 4.56 5.91 12.74
CA LEU A 123 3.68 7.06 12.52
C LEU A 123 2.91 7.44 13.78
N ILE A 124 2.32 6.46 14.47
CA ILE A 124 1.63 6.69 15.75
C ILE A 124 2.59 7.31 16.77
N ALA A 125 3.82 6.78 16.88
CA ALA A 125 4.82 7.29 17.80
C ALA A 125 5.22 8.75 17.47
N MET A 126 5.45 9.07 16.20
CA MET A 126 5.76 10.44 15.77
C MET A 126 4.59 11.39 16.01
N MET A 127 3.36 10.97 15.70
CA MET A 127 2.15 11.76 15.95
C MET A 127 1.95 12.03 17.44
N SER A 128 2.16 11.03 18.30
CA SER A 128 2.05 11.17 19.75
C SER A 128 3.07 12.17 20.30
N ASN A 129 4.33 12.07 19.87
CA ASN A 129 5.38 13.00 20.28
C ASN A 129 5.12 14.44 19.78
N SER A 130 4.80 14.61 18.49
CA SER A 130 4.43 15.93 17.96
C SER A 130 3.20 16.49 18.66
N TYR A 131 2.19 15.68 19.01
CA TYR A 131 1.04 16.13 19.79
C TYR A 131 1.44 16.65 21.18
N GLN A 132 2.29 15.91 21.91
CA GLN A 132 2.76 16.31 23.25
C GLN A 132 3.50 17.65 23.21
N ILE A 133 4.49 17.80 22.32
CA ILE A 133 5.28 19.04 22.15
C ILE A 133 4.37 20.24 21.86
N ILE A 134 3.35 20.02 21.04
CA ILE A 134 2.44 21.09 20.62
C ILE A 134 1.45 21.44 21.75
N SER A 135 0.98 20.45 22.51
CA SER A 135 0.10 20.67 23.67
C SER A 135 0.79 21.52 24.74
N GLU A 136 2.06 21.26 25.04
CA GLU A 136 2.83 22.04 26.04
C GLU A 136 3.00 23.50 25.62
N ARG A 137 3.22 23.76 24.33
CA ARG A 137 3.38 25.12 23.80
C ARG A 137 2.05 25.86 23.64
N ALA A 138 0.95 25.14 23.41
CA ALA A 138 -0.37 25.74 23.22
C ALA A 138 -0.86 26.48 24.47
N ASP A 139 -0.57 25.98 25.68
CA ASP A 139 -0.94 26.65 26.93
C ASP A 139 -0.20 27.98 27.12
N VAL A 140 1.08 28.02 26.72
CA VAL A 140 1.90 29.24 26.79
C VAL A 140 1.46 30.25 25.72
N GLU A 141 1.26 29.79 24.48
CA GLU A 141 0.78 30.63 23.38
C GLU A 141 -0.63 31.20 23.69
N TRP A 142 -1.52 30.42 24.29
CA TRP A 142 -2.85 30.88 24.70
C TRP A 142 -2.79 31.93 25.82
N LYS A 143 -1.95 31.70 26.86
CA LYS A 143 -1.76 32.68 27.94
C LYS A 143 -1.12 33.98 27.44
N PHE A 144 -0.16 33.89 26.52
CA PHE A 144 0.47 35.07 25.89
C PHE A 144 -0.53 35.88 25.07
N ALA A 145 -1.32 35.22 24.21
CA ALA A 145 -2.38 35.87 23.46
C ALA A 145 -3.44 36.52 24.38
N ARG A 146 -3.75 35.90 25.52
CA ARG A 146 -4.67 36.45 26.51
C ARG A 146 -4.11 37.66 27.26
N SER A 147 -2.80 37.77 27.43
CA SER A 147 -2.16 38.93 28.06
C SER A 147 -1.99 40.14 27.13
N GLN A 148 -2.18 39.96 25.83
CA GLN A 148 -2.19 41.04 24.84
C GLN A 148 -3.59 41.63 24.60
N LEU A 149 -4.61 41.11 25.29
CA LEU A 149 -5.96 41.68 25.40
C LEU A 149 -6.05 42.54 26.67
#